data_AF-A0A519CPM3-F1
#
_entry.id   AF-A0A519CPM3-F1
#
_cell.length_a   1.000
_cell.length_b   1.000
_cell.length_c   1.000
_cell.angle_alpha   90.00
_cell.angle_beta   90.00
_cell.angle_gamma   90.00
#
_symmetry.space_group_name_H-M   'P 1'
#
loop_
_entity.id
_entity.type
_entity.pdbx_description
1 polymer ?
#
loop_
_entity_poly.entity_id
_entity_poly.type
_entity_poly.pdbx_seq_one_letter_code
_entity_poly.pdbx_strand_id
1 'polypeptide(L)'
;MREIHGAESSILFAQVKKANSDHKIEPESNLLRSKHFHIGKPVYLGNVAIRLLSQLSQPDTPFFVQPPSFNEQIWRFTCKSSSLSISVESISYWGFGLFNSGYLNRIEITGPIQERAKVFFDLVAALSHNPWEFRHQRHAGKVMQKESLSIEGNEKSWRYLLQLASSQMEEQIAIMAQRAKIVEKRVASNKDNDNSDQRMSHASLQSALHDLEVARSAHADDNSPAVERALARVEASLISAEPSVQLEIDEVAQRDAQVEGHIMQFGEDKIDDKVDTVDLSEDEEADVELTAEDAVIVNLAQIKEEE
;
A
#
# COMPACT_ATOMS: atom_id res chain seq x y z
N MET A 1 -24.06 4.80 21.21
CA MET A 1 -23.06 5.52 20.39
C MET A 1 -21.68 4.84 20.31
N ARG A 2 -21.39 3.78 21.09
CA ARG A 2 -20.10 3.03 21.04
C ARG A 2 -20.08 1.85 20.04
N GLU A 3 -21.18 1.54 19.36
CA GLU A 3 -21.31 0.28 18.59
C GLU A 3 -20.91 0.37 17.11
N ILE A 4 -20.68 1.57 16.56
CA ILE A 4 -20.45 1.76 15.11
C ILE A 4 -18.95 1.96 14.77
N HIS A 5 -18.15 2.30 15.78
CA HIS A 5 -16.71 2.15 15.75
C HIS A 5 -16.39 1.04 16.73
N GLY A 6 -16.57 -0.21 16.31
CA GLY A 6 -15.95 -1.30 17.03
C GLY A 6 -14.45 -1.00 17.17
N ALA A 7 -13.82 -1.47 18.25
CA ALA A 7 -12.36 -1.35 18.40
C ALA A 7 -11.62 -1.77 17.10
N GLU A 8 -12.23 -2.67 16.34
CA GLU A 8 -11.65 -3.33 15.18
C GLU A 8 -12.21 -2.84 13.82
N SER A 9 -13.37 -2.18 13.74
CA SER A 9 -13.97 -1.82 12.43
C SER A 9 -14.63 -0.42 12.37
N SER A 10 -14.67 0.15 11.16
CA SER A 10 -15.37 1.40 10.84
C SER A 10 -16.22 1.20 9.58
N ILE A 11 -17.51 1.51 9.68
CA ILE A 11 -18.46 1.45 8.55
C ILE A 11 -18.90 2.87 8.21
N LEU A 12 -18.71 3.27 6.95
CA LEU A 12 -19.06 4.59 6.44
C LEU A 12 -19.76 4.48 5.10
N PHE A 13 -20.67 5.44 4.85
CA PHE A 13 -21.38 5.55 3.59
C PHE A 13 -20.90 6.78 2.81
N ALA A 14 -20.75 6.61 1.51
CA ALA A 14 -20.26 7.63 0.59
C ALA A 14 -21.12 7.73 -0.68
N GLN A 15 -21.39 8.95 -1.14
CA GLN A 15 -22.09 9.24 -2.38
C GLN A 15 -21.18 9.05 -3.59
N VAL A 16 -21.62 8.21 -4.55
CA VAL A 16 -20.99 8.09 -5.86
C VAL A 16 -21.47 9.22 -6.76
N LYS A 17 -20.57 9.96 -7.42
CA LYS A 17 -20.93 11.05 -8.35
C LYS A 17 -20.63 10.71 -9.81
N LYS A 18 -19.59 9.93 -10.06
CA LYS A 18 -19.14 9.53 -11.40
C LYS A 18 -18.83 8.05 -11.39
N ALA A 19 -19.18 7.34 -12.45
CA ALA A 19 -18.82 5.94 -12.65
C ALA A 19 -18.52 5.71 -14.13
N ASN A 20 -17.39 5.04 -14.40
CA ASN A 20 -16.89 4.73 -15.75
C ASN A 20 -16.65 3.23 -15.88
N SER A 21 -16.70 2.72 -17.12
CA SER A 21 -16.45 1.32 -17.50
C SER A 21 -14.98 1.01 -17.76
N ASP A 22 -14.09 1.50 -16.91
CA ASP A 22 -12.63 1.34 -17.11
C ASP A 22 -12.08 0.03 -16.51
N HIS A 23 -12.95 -0.80 -15.95
CA HIS A 23 -12.59 -2.04 -15.30
C HIS A 23 -13.48 -3.19 -15.75
N LYS A 24 -12.91 -4.40 -15.67
CA LYS A 24 -13.61 -5.65 -15.92
C LYS A 24 -13.40 -6.60 -14.74
N ILE A 25 -14.27 -7.57 -14.62
CA ILE A 25 -14.13 -8.69 -13.70
C ILE A 25 -13.85 -9.93 -14.51
N GLU A 26 -12.77 -10.62 -14.14
CA GLU A 26 -12.44 -11.92 -14.68
C GLU A 26 -13.47 -12.95 -14.19
N PRO A 27 -14.13 -13.70 -15.09
CA PRO A 27 -15.28 -14.52 -14.74
C PRO A 27 -14.93 -15.77 -13.91
N GLU A 28 -13.70 -16.28 -14.01
CA GLU A 28 -13.27 -17.47 -13.25
C GLU A 28 -12.79 -17.11 -11.85
N SER A 29 -11.97 -16.07 -11.73
CA SER A 29 -11.33 -15.67 -10.47
C SER A 29 -12.13 -14.63 -9.68
N ASN A 30 -13.11 -13.97 -10.30
CA ASN A 30 -13.80 -12.79 -9.79
C ASN A 30 -12.86 -11.64 -9.37
N LEU A 31 -11.66 -11.59 -9.93
CA LEU A 31 -10.70 -10.53 -9.65
C LEU A 31 -10.93 -9.30 -10.54
N LEU A 32 -10.64 -8.12 -10.00
CA LEU A 32 -10.63 -6.88 -10.75
C LEU A 32 -9.50 -6.89 -11.79
N ARG A 33 -9.83 -6.54 -13.02
CA ARG A 33 -8.91 -6.40 -14.16
C ARG A 33 -9.11 -5.05 -14.85
N SER A 34 -8.11 -4.64 -15.60
CA SER A 34 -8.18 -3.43 -16.42
C SER A 34 -9.14 -3.63 -17.61
N LYS A 35 -9.59 -2.51 -18.20
CA LYS A 35 -10.46 -2.50 -19.40
C LYS A 35 -9.94 -3.37 -20.56
N HIS A 36 -8.62 -3.41 -20.75
CA HIS A 36 -7.97 -4.09 -21.87
C HIS A 36 -7.87 -5.60 -21.70
N PHE A 37 -8.29 -6.15 -20.55
CA PHE A 37 -8.34 -7.59 -20.36
C PHE A 37 -9.33 -8.23 -21.33
N HIS A 38 -8.90 -9.29 -22.00
CA HIS A 38 -9.63 -9.89 -23.13
C HIS A 38 -10.97 -10.47 -22.73
N ILE A 39 -11.04 -11.16 -21.59
CA ILE A 39 -12.22 -11.92 -21.15
C ILE A 39 -12.69 -11.37 -19.81
N GLY A 40 -13.75 -10.56 -19.80
CA GLY A 40 -14.28 -10.05 -18.54
C GLY A 40 -15.56 -9.25 -18.69
N LYS A 41 -16.38 -9.28 -17.65
CA LYS A 41 -17.62 -8.50 -17.57
C LYS A 41 -17.29 -7.07 -17.14
N PRO A 42 -17.86 -6.03 -17.78
CA PRO A 42 -17.61 -4.65 -17.37
C PRO A 42 -18.13 -4.40 -15.95
N VAL A 43 -17.42 -3.58 -15.18
CA VAL A 43 -17.84 -3.13 -13.85
C VAL A 43 -17.64 -1.63 -13.70
N TYR A 44 -18.64 -0.97 -13.09
CA TYR A 44 -18.62 0.45 -12.84
C TYR A 44 -18.38 0.70 -11.35
N LEU A 45 -17.12 0.86 -10.98
CA LEU A 45 -16.69 1.02 -9.58
C LEU A 45 -17.10 2.36 -8.95
N GLY A 46 -17.27 3.40 -9.77
CA GLY A 46 -17.50 4.74 -9.27
C GLY A 46 -16.23 5.42 -8.72
N ASN A 47 -16.27 6.74 -8.64
CA ASN A 47 -15.13 7.56 -8.23
C ASN A 47 -14.66 7.27 -6.80
N VAL A 48 -15.57 6.94 -5.88
CA VAL A 48 -15.23 6.65 -4.49
C VAL A 48 -14.39 5.37 -4.38
N ALA A 49 -14.82 4.26 -5.01
CA ALA A 49 -14.08 3.00 -4.91
C ALA A 49 -12.74 3.05 -5.67
N ILE A 50 -12.71 3.69 -6.84
CA ILE A 50 -11.47 3.88 -7.61
C ILE A 50 -10.45 4.67 -6.78
N ARG A 51 -10.88 5.79 -6.17
CA ARG A 51 -9.99 6.59 -5.32
C ARG A 51 -9.57 5.83 -4.06
N LEU A 52 -10.48 5.12 -3.41
CA LEU A 52 -10.15 4.31 -2.25
C LEU A 52 -9.04 3.31 -2.57
N LEU A 53 -9.19 2.52 -3.65
CA LEU A 53 -8.20 1.54 -4.08
C LEU A 53 -6.83 2.18 -4.37
N SER A 54 -6.81 3.39 -4.93
CA SER A 54 -5.56 4.10 -5.22
C SER A 54 -4.81 4.63 -3.98
N GLN A 55 -5.48 4.75 -2.82
CA GLN A 55 -4.86 5.23 -1.58
C GLN A 55 -4.36 4.09 -0.69
N LEU A 56 -4.67 2.83 -1.02
CA LEU A 56 -4.23 1.69 -0.23
C LEU A 56 -2.74 1.44 -0.44
N SER A 57 -2.05 1.10 0.65
CA SER A 57 -0.64 0.72 0.61
C SER A 57 -0.54 -0.75 0.20
N GLN A 58 -0.10 -1.00 -1.03
CA GLN A 58 0.05 -2.36 -1.58
C GLN A 58 -1.22 -3.21 -1.45
N PRO A 59 -2.35 -2.81 -2.06
CA PRO A 59 -3.57 -3.58 -1.97
C PRO A 59 -3.45 -4.89 -2.76
N ASP A 60 -3.99 -5.96 -2.19
CA ASP A 60 -4.30 -7.17 -2.94
C ASP A 60 -5.30 -6.84 -4.06
N THR A 61 -5.26 -7.64 -5.13
CA THR A 61 -6.24 -7.49 -6.21
C THR A 61 -7.66 -7.67 -5.66
N PRO A 62 -8.57 -6.69 -5.82
CA PRO A 62 -9.92 -6.79 -5.28
C PRO A 62 -10.66 -8.01 -5.81
N PHE A 63 -11.23 -8.79 -4.89
CA PHE A 63 -12.04 -9.96 -5.17
C PHE A 63 -13.52 -9.62 -5.04
N PHE A 64 -14.30 -9.88 -6.09
CA PHE A 64 -15.74 -9.63 -6.08
C PHE A 64 -16.49 -10.81 -5.46
N VAL A 65 -16.88 -10.64 -4.20
CA VAL A 65 -17.79 -11.55 -3.49
C VAL A 65 -19.16 -11.58 -4.18
N GLN A 66 -19.62 -10.42 -4.63
CA GLN A 66 -20.84 -10.28 -5.41
C GLN A 66 -20.51 -9.56 -6.71
N PRO A 67 -20.28 -10.30 -7.82
CA PRO A 67 -20.05 -9.68 -9.11
C PRO A 67 -21.32 -8.97 -9.61
N PRO A 68 -21.17 -7.99 -10.51
CA PRO A 68 -22.29 -7.32 -11.14
C PRO A 68 -23.16 -8.32 -11.92
N SER A 69 -24.47 -8.14 -11.78
CA SER A 69 -25.48 -8.87 -12.56
C SER A 69 -25.98 -7.98 -13.69
N PHE A 70 -27.29 -7.80 -13.87
CA PHE A 70 -27.86 -6.89 -14.88
C PHE A 70 -27.46 -5.43 -14.67
N ASN A 71 -27.32 -5.00 -13.40
CA ASN A 71 -26.87 -3.66 -13.06
C ASN A 71 -25.38 -3.69 -12.75
N GLU A 72 -24.57 -3.16 -13.67
CA GLU A 72 -23.10 -3.19 -13.63
C GLU A 72 -22.50 -2.29 -12.53
N GLN A 73 -23.34 -1.52 -11.83
CA GLN A 73 -22.99 -0.69 -10.67
C GLN A 73 -23.42 -1.30 -9.32
N ILE A 74 -24.09 -2.46 -9.30
CA ILE A 74 -24.41 -3.17 -8.05
C ILE A 74 -23.43 -4.33 -7.89
N TRP A 75 -22.54 -4.21 -6.92
CA TRP A 75 -21.48 -5.18 -6.67
C TRP A 75 -20.97 -5.07 -5.24
N ARG A 76 -20.26 -6.11 -4.78
CA ARG A 76 -19.52 -6.12 -3.52
C ARG A 76 -18.15 -6.74 -3.76
N PHE A 77 -17.08 -6.02 -3.39
CA PHE A 77 -15.73 -6.55 -3.40
C PHE A 77 -15.07 -6.46 -2.03
N THR A 78 -14.07 -7.30 -1.84
CA THR A 78 -13.17 -7.29 -0.69
C THR A 78 -11.74 -7.20 -1.16
N CYS A 79 -10.92 -6.46 -0.43
CA CYS A 79 -9.46 -6.45 -0.61
C CYS A 79 -8.77 -6.40 0.76
N LYS A 80 -7.53 -6.87 0.80
CA LYS A 80 -6.65 -6.70 1.96
C LYS A 80 -5.52 -5.77 1.57
N SER A 81 -5.03 -5.01 2.54
CA SER A 81 -3.90 -4.09 2.37
C SER A 81 -3.16 -4.03 3.69
N SER A 82 -1.94 -4.55 3.73
CA SER A 82 -1.13 -4.62 4.95
C SER A 82 -1.91 -5.22 6.14
N SER A 83 -2.27 -4.40 7.15
CA SER A 83 -3.02 -4.79 8.34
C SER A 83 -4.55 -4.62 8.20
N LEU A 84 -5.01 -4.05 7.09
CA LEU A 84 -6.40 -3.68 6.86
C LEU A 84 -7.13 -4.70 5.99
N SER A 85 -8.37 -4.99 6.38
CA SER A 85 -9.34 -5.71 5.54
C SER A 85 -10.45 -4.74 5.15
N ILE A 86 -10.71 -4.63 3.85
CA ILE A 86 -11.63 -3.64 3.29
C ILE A 86 -12.72 -4.37 2.51
N SER A 87 -13.96 -3.97 2.75
CA SER A 87 -15.14 -4.42 2.02
C SER A 87 -15.88 -3.20 1.50
N VAL A 88 -16.16 -3.19 0.20
CA VAL A 88 -16.92 -2.11 -0.43
C VAL A 88 -18.11 -2.71 -1.15
N GLU A 89 -19.28 -2.18 -0.84
CA GLU A 89 -20.53 -2.54 -1.48
C GLU A 89 -21.14 -1.33 -2.15
N SER A 90 -21.51 -1.46 -3.42
CA SER A 90 -22.23 -0.43 -4.15
C SER A 90 -23.72 -0.77 -4.23
N ILE A 91 -24.55 0.14 -3.72
CA ILE A 91 -25.99 -0.04 -3.53
C ILE A 91 -26.73 1.06 -4.29
N SER A 92 -27.68 0.66 -5.14
CA SER A 92 -28.66 1.59 -5.71
C SER A 92 -29.68 1.96 -4.63
N TYR A 93 -29.76 3.25 -4.30
CA TYR A 93 -30.66 3.77 -3.27
C TYR A 93 -31.74 4.71 -3.83
N TRP A 94 -31.60 5.18 -5.08
CA TRP A 94 -32.56 6.08 -5.71
C TRP A 94 -32.71 5.84 -7.22
N GLY A 95 -33.91 6.07 -7.76
CA GLY A 95 -34.19 6.08 -9.19
C GLY A 95 -33.87 4.77 -9.92
N PHE A 96 -33.97 3.63 -9.23
CA PHE A 96 -33.59 2.30 -9.73
C PHE A 96 -32.14 2.18 -10.23
N GLY A 97 -31.26 3.13 -9.88
CA GLY A 97 -29.89 3.17 -10.38
C GLY A 97 -29.79 3.65 -11.83
N LEU A 98 -30.82 4.34 -12.36
CA LEU A 98 -30.76 4.89 -13.73
C LEU A 98 -29.75 6.02 -13.89
N PHE A 99 -29.29 6.61 -12.78
CA PHE A 99 -28.30 7.68 -12.77
C PHE A 99 -27.23 7.38 -11.72
N ASN A 100 -25.98 7.77 -12.00
CA ASN A 100 -24.85 7.60 -11.07
C ASN A 100 -25.11 8.24 -9.69
N SER A 101 -25.93 9.30 -9.62
CA SER A 101 -26.30 9.93 -8.35
C SER A 101 -27.24 9.10 -7.48
N GLY A 102 -27.80 8.02 -8.02
CA GLY A 102 -28.65 7.06 -7.31
C GLY A 102 -27.89 5.95 -6.60
N TYR A 103 -26.55 5.98 -6.60
CA TYR A 103 -25.70 4.98 -5.97
C TYR A 103 -24.94 5.54 -4.77
N LEU A 104 -24.76 4.69 -3.77
CA LEU A 104 -23.90 4.95 -2.63
C LEU A 104 -22.99 3.74 -2.43
N ASN A 105 -21.80 3.99 -1.88
CA ASN A 105 -20.88 2.95 -1.47
C ASN A 105 -20.92 2.83 0.05
N ARG A 106 -21.18 1.62 0.55
CA ARG A 106 -20.93 1.23 1.93
C ARG A 106 -19.49 0.74 2.00
N ILE A 107 -18.65 1.42 2.77
CA ILE A 107 -17.24 1.12 2.95
C ILE A 107 -17.07 0.63 4.38
N GLU A 108 -16.57 -0.58 4.51
CA GLU A 108 -16.24 -1.20 5.78
C GLU A 108 -14.74 -1.49 5.79
N ILE A 109 -14.04 -0.93 6.78
CA ILE A 109 -12.61 -1.16 6.98
C ILE A 109 -12.43 -1.74 8.38
N THR A 110 -11.69 -2.84 8.45
CA THR A 110 -11.32 -3.55 9.68
C THR A 110 -9.80 -3.50 9.84
N GLY A 111 -9.31 -3.21 11.04
CA GLY A 111 -7.88 -3.06 11.36
C GLY A 111 -7.63 -1.98 12.41
N PRO A 112 -6.39 -1.49 12.61
CA PRO A 112 -6.08 -0.46 13.61
C PRO A 112 -6.72 0.91 13.29
N ILE A 113 -7.35 1.56 14.29
CA ILE A 113 -8.10 2.81 14.09
C ILE A 113 -7.30 3.92 13.38
N GLN A 114 -6.00 4.01 13.66
CA GLN A 114 -5.11 5.01 13.07
C GLN A 114 -4.95 4.81 11.56
N GLU A 115 -4.70 3.57 11.13
CA GLU A 115 -4.60 3.23 9.70
C GLU A 115 -5.94 3.41 8.99
N ARG A 116 -7.06 3.06 9.64
CA ARG A 116 -8.40 3.30 9.08
C ARG A 116 -8.65 4.79 8.87
N ALA A 117 -8.33 5.60 9.88
CA ALA A 117 -8.52 7.04 9.85
C ALA A 117 -7.71 7.68 8.72
N LYS A 118 -6.44 7.27 8.56
CA LYS A 118 -5.58 7.73 7.47
C LYS A 118 -6.16 7.41 6.09
N VAL A 119 -6.62 6.18 5.86
CA VAL A 119 -7.22 5.80 4.56
C VAL A 119 -8.44 6.68 4.22
N PHE A 120 -9.28 7.00 5.21
CA PHE A 120 -10.40 7.89 5.00
C PHE A 120 -9.99 9.35 4.78
N PHE A 121 -8.93 9.81 5.46
CA PHE A 121 -8.33 11.11 5.26
C PHE A 121 -7.85 11.29 3.81
N ASP A 122 -7.06 10.33 3.33
CA ASP A 122 -6.54 10.34 1.96
C ASP A 122 -7.65 10.19 0.92
N LEU A 123 -8.68 9.40 1.21
CA LEU A 123 -9.85 9.28 0.34
C LEU A 123 -10.57 10.62 0.19
N VAL A 124 -10.79 11.35 1.29
CA VAL A 124 -11.47 12.65 1.24
C VAL A 124 -10.63 13.67 0.49
N ALA A 125 -9.32 13.73 0.73
CA ALA A 125 -8.40 14.61 0.00
C ALA A 125 -8.36 14.29 -1.51
N ALA A 126 -8.46 13.00 -1.88
CA ALA A 126 -8.47 12.58 -3.28
C ALA A 126 -9.82 12.81 -4.00
N LEU A 127 -10.88 13.08 -3.24
CA LEU A 127 -12.21 13.40 -3.76
C LEU A 127 -12.39 14.91 -3.87
N SER A 128 -12.97 15.38 -4.97
CA SER A 128 -13.28 16.81 -5.16
C SER A 128 -14.54 17.26 -4.40
N HIS A 129 -15.07 16.43 -3.50
CA HIS A 129 -16.31 16.66 -2.78
C HIS A 129 -16.37 15.83 -1.50
N ASN A 130 -17.18 16.28 -0.55
CA ASN A 130 -17.43 15.55 0.69
C ASN A 130 -18.23 14.26 0.43
N PRO A 131 -17.68 13.06 0.72
CA PRO A 131 -18.35 11.80 0.41
C PRO A 131 -19.68 11.61 1.15
N TRP A 132 -19.87 12.22 2.32
CA TRP A 132 -21.11 12.13 3.10
C TRP A 132 -22.24 13.04 2.60
N GLU A 133 -22.03 13.85 1.56
CA GLU A 133 -23.08 14.70 0.98
C GLU A 133 -23.89 13.95 -0.08
N PHE A 134 -25.03 13.39 0.34
CA PHE A 134 -25.92 12.64 -0.55
C PHE A 134 -26.86 13.54 -1.35
N ARG A 135 -27.05 13.23 -2.63
CA ARG A 135 -27.98 13.99 -3.50
C ARG A 135 -29.43 13.79 -3.09
N HIS A 136 -29.81 12.58 -2.70
CA HIS A 136 -31.18 12.25 -2.30
C HIS A 136 -31.23 11.80 -0.83
N GLN A 137 -31.02 12.76 0.08
CA GLN A 137 -30.91 12.53 1.53
C GLN A 137 -31.99 11.60 2.10
N ARG A 138 -33.28 11.82 1.77
CA ARG A 138 -34.38 10.99 2.29
C ARG A 138 -34.22 9.50 1.98
N HIS A 139 -33.73 9.16 0.79
CA HIS A 139 -33.56 7.76 0.37
C HIS A 139 -32.27 7.17 0.92
N ALA A 140 -31.19 7.96 0.96
CA ALA A 140 -29.94 7.56 1.60
C ALA A 140 -30.16 7.23 3.09
N GLY A 141 -30.94 8.07 3.79
CA GLY A 141 -31.34 7.83 5.17
C GLY A 141 -32.09 6.52 5.38
N LYS A 142 -32.99 6.13 4.46
CA LYS A 142 -33.69 4.84 4.54
C LYS A 142 -32.74 3.64 4.41
N VAL A 143 -31.70 3.74 3.59
CA VAL A 143 -30.70 2.68 3.46
C VAL A 143 -29.85 2.59 4.73
N MET A 144 -29.40 3.73 5.25
CA MET A 144 -28.61 3.79 6.49
C MET A 144 -29.39 3.34 7.73
N GLN A 145 -30.69 3.61 7.78
CA GLN A 145 -31.56 3.15 8.87
C GLN A 145 -31.59 1.63 9.02
N LYS A 146 -31.42 0.87 7.93
CA LYS A 146 -31.31 -0.59 7.99
C LYS A 146 -30.11 -1.04 8.83
N GLU A 147 -29.07 -0.22 8.86
CA GLU A 147 -27.82 -0.44 9.60
C GLU A 147 -27.80 0.39 10.90
N SER A 148 -28.97 0.87 11.35
CA SER A 148 -29.12 1.71 12.55
C SER A 148 -28.28 3.00 12.52
N LEU A 149 -27.98 3.51 11.33
CA LEU A 149 -27.20 4.72 11.12
C LEU A 149 -28.08 5.86 10.61
N SER A 150 -27.81 7.08 11.07
CA SER A 150 -28.40 8.31 10.54
C SER A 150 -27.41 9.03 9.63
N ILE A 151 -27.91 9.90 8.75
CA ILE A 151 -27.06 10.71 7.86
C ILE A 151 -26.12 11.59 8.67
N GLU A 152 -26.63 12.25 9.72
CA GLU A 152 -25.84 13.04 10.64
C GLU A 152 -24.82 12.18 11.42
N GLY A 153 -25.19 10.96 11.77
CA GLY A 153 -24.31 9.99 12.42
C GLY A 153 -23.14 9.60 11.51
N ASN A 154 -23.42 9.30 10.24
CA ASN A 154 -22.41 9.01 9.23
C ASN A 154 -21.45 10.19 9.06
N GLU A 155 -21.98 11.41 8.91
CA GLU A 155 -21.17 12.62 8.79
C GLU A 155 -20.30 12.88 10.03
N LYS A 156 -20.83 12.67 11.24
CA LYS A 156 -20.04 12.77 12.48
C LYS A 156 -18.93 11.73 12.52
N SER A 157 -19.20 10.49 12.12
CA SER A 157 -18.20 9.42 12.04
C SER A 157 -17.10 9.73 11.03
N TRP A 158 -17.43 10.29 9.86
CA TRP A 158 -16.44 10.79 8.91
C TRP A 158 -15.55 11.85 9.55
N ARG A 159 -16.14 12.92 10.10
CA ARG A 159 -15.36 14.02 10.71
C ARG A 159 -14.50 13.56 11.88
N TYR A 160 -15.00 12.64 12.69
CA TYR A 160 -14.23 12.07 13.80
C TYR A 160 -12.96 11.37 13.30
N LEU A 161 -13.06 10.53 12.27
CA LEU A 161 -11.88 9.85 11.71
C LEU A 161 -10.92 10.83 11.03
N LEU A 162 -11.43 11.83 10.32
CA LEU A 162 -10.60 12.87 9.72
C LEU A 162 -9.81 13.66 10.77
N GLN A 163 -10.48 14.06 11.85
CA GLN A 163 -9.84 14.76 12.96
C GLN A 163 -8.80 13.87 13.63
N LEU A 164 -9.10 12.58 13.84
CA LEU A 164 -8.16 11.63 14.42
C LEU A 164 -6.88 11.51 13.59
N ALA A 165 -7.00 11.32 12.26
CA ALA A 165 -5.85 11.25 11.36
C ALA A 165 -5.05 12.55 11.36
N SER A 166 -5.74 13.70 11.33
CA SER A 166 -5.10 15.02 11.38
C SER A 166 -4.30 15.22 12.68
N SER A 167 -4.89 14.89 13.84
CA SER A 167 -4.21 14.97 15.13
C SER A 167 -3.03 14.01 15.24
N GLN A 168 -3.14 12.80 14.66
CA GLN A 168 -2.03 11.85 14.63
C GLN A 168 -0.85 12.40 13.82
N MET A 169 -1.10 13.00 12.65
CA MET A 169 -0.03 13.62 11.86
C MET A 169 0.62 14.80 12.58
N GLU A 170 -0.18 15.63 13.25
CA GLU A 170 0.32 16.75 14.05
C GLU A 170 1.22 16.24 15.20
N GLU A 171 0.83 15.15 15.86
CA GLU A 171 1.64 14.49 16.89
C GLU A 171 2.97 13.98 16.32
N GLN A 172 2.96 13.32 15.15
CA GLN A 172 4.20 12.86 14.51
C GLN A 172 5.14 14.03 14.16
N ILE A 173 4.61 15.12 13.64
CA ILE A 173 5.37 16.35 13.37
C ILE A 173 5.95 16.91 14.68
N ALA A 174 5.16 16.94 15.76
CA ALA A 174 5.61 17.43 17.05
C ALA A 174 6.74 16.57 17.65
N ILE A 175 6.64 15.24 17.56
CA ILE A 175 7.68 14.30 18.01
C ILE A 175 8.98 14.55 17.23
N MET A 176 8.91 14.66 15.91
CA MET A 176 10.10 14.91 15.08
C MET A 176 10.70 16.29 15.35
N ALA A 177 9.88 17.31 15.59
CA ALA A 177 10.35 18.63 16.00
C ALA A 177 11.04 18.62 17.38
N GLN A 178 10.58 17.80 18.32
CA GLN A 178 11.26 17.60 19.61
C GLN A 178 12.59 16.90 19.44
N ARG A 179 12.65 15.83 18.62
CA ARG A 179 13.91 15.15 18.27
C ARG A 179 14.91 16.14 17.66
N ALA A 180 14.48 16.97 16.70
CA ALA A 180 15.36 17.98 16.09
C ALA A 180 15.99 18.93 17.12
N LYS A 181 15.22 19.41 18.10
CA LYS A 181 15.74 20.26 19.20
C LYS A 181 16.75 19.54 20.09
N ILE A 182 16.59 18.23 20.30
CA ILE A 182 17.54 17.44 21.09
C ILE A 182 18.86 17.30 20.33
N VAL A 183 18.81 16.97 19.04
CA VAL A 183 19.99 16.86 18.18
C VAL A 183 20.70 18.21 18.09
N GLU A 184 19.97 19.31 17.93
CA GLU A 184 20.51 20.68 17.90
C GLU A 184 21.37 20.98 19.15
N LYS A 185 20.86 20.66 20.34
CA LYS A 185 21.60 20.85 21.59
C LYS A 185 22.86 19.99 21.67
N ARG A 186 22.81 18.76 21.15
CA ARG A 186 23.96 17.84 21.12
C ARG A 186 25.04 18.34 20.17
N VAL A 187 24.66 18.75 18.96
CA VAL A 187 25.57 19.34 17.97
C VAL A 187 26.22 20.60 18.53
N ALA A 188 25.46 21.47 19.21
CA ALA A 188 26.01 22.69 19.83
C ALA A 188 26.99 22.41 20.99
N SER A 189 26.82 21.27 21.69
CA SER A 189 27.68 20.87 22.80
C SER A 189 28.96 20.17 22.33
N ASN A 190 28.98 19.61 21.11
CA ASN A 190 30.09 18.83 20.59
C ASN A 190 31.10 19.69 19.80
N LYS A 191 31.75 20.62 20.50
CA LYS A 191 32.72 21.58 19.91
C LYS A 191 34.09 20.99 19.59
N ASP A 192 34.39 19.77 20.03
CA ASP A 192 35.74 19.19 19.99
C ASP A 192 36.02 18.32 18.74
N ASN A 193 35.03 18.16 17.85
CA ASN A 193 35.18 17.33 16.64
C ASN A 193 35.71 18.12 15.41
N ASP A 194 36.17 17.41 14.38
CA ASP A 194 36.69 18.00 13.13
C ASP A 194 35.72 19.02 12.51
N ASN A 195 36.27 20.12 11.99
CA ASN A 195 35.50 21.23 11.42
C ASN A 195 34.64 20.78 10.21
N SER A 196 35.04 19.72 9.51
CA SER A 196 34.27 19.12 8.41
C SER A 196 32.98 18.48 8.92
N ASP A 197 33.09 17.65 9.96
CA ASP A 197 31.96 16.90 10.51
C ASP A 197 30.94 17.83 11.17
N GLN A 198 31.42 18.86 11.87
CA GLN A 198 30.54 19.90 12.44
C GLN A 198 29.72 20.63 11.36
N ARG A 199 30.32 20.92 10.20
CA ARG A 199 29.61 21.56 9.07
C ARG A 199 28.59 20.62 8.46
N MET A 200 28.93 19.33 8.31
CA MET A 200 28.02 18.32 7.79
C MET A 200 26.84 18.08 8.74
N SER A 201 27.08 17.92 10.04
CA SER A 201 26.00 17.79 11.04
C SER A 201 25.11 19.02 11.08
N HIS A 202 25.68 20.24 10.98
CA HIS A 202 24.88 21.47 10.93
C HIS A 202 24.07 21.56 9.62
N ALA A 203 24.64 21.18 8.48
CA ALA A 203 23.92 21.14 7.21
C ALA A 203 22.76 20.13 7.23
N SER A 204 23.01 18.92 7.74
CA SER A 204 21.98 17.89 7.92
C SER A 204 20.86 18.36 8.85
N LEU A 205 21.20 19.06 9.94
CA LEU A 205 20.21 19.64 10.85
C LEU A 205 19.36 20.73 10.19
N GLN A 206 19.97 21.62 9.41
CA GLN A 206 19.24 22.63 8.64
C GLN A 206 18.29 21.98 7.62
N SER A 207 18.74 20.92 6.95
CA SER A 207 17.89 20.12 6.05
C SER A 207 16.69 19.53 6.79
N ALA A 208 16.90 18.94 7.98
CA ALA A 208 15.84 18.40 8.82
C ALA A 208 14.80 19.47 9.22
N LEU A 209 15.24 20.67 9.60
CA LEU A 209 14.35 21.78 9.94
C LEU A 209 13.54 22.27 8.74
N HIS A 210 14.15 22.30 7.55
CA HIS A 210 13.45 22.64 6.32
C HIS A 210 12.36 21.60 5.98
N ASP A 211 12.69 20.31 6.02
CA ASP A 211 11.72 19.25 5.76
C ASP A 211 10.60 19.18 6.81
N LEU A 212 10.85 19.60 8.06
CA LEU A 212 9.78 19.77 9.06
C LEU A 212 8.77 20.85 8.67
N GLU A 213 9.23 21.95 8.07
CA GLU A 213 8.34 23.01 7.58
C GLU A 213 7.56 22.54 6.34
N VAL A 214 8.19 21.75 5.47
CA VAL A 214 7.50 21.07 4.37
C VAL A 214 6.42 20.12 4.90
N ALA A 215 6.70 19.35 5.95
CA ALA A 215 5.71 18.48 6.58
C ALA A 215 4.51 19.25 7.13
N ARG A 216 4.72 20.39 7.78
CA ARG A 216 3.64 21.27 8.26
C ARG A 216 2.81 21.84 7.12
N SER A 217 3.47 22.32 6.07
CA SER A 217 2.80 22.86 4.89
C SER A 217 1.94 21.79 4.23
N ALA A 218 2.47 20.57 4.06
CA ALA A 218 1.74 19.43 3.51
C ALA A 218 0.54 19.00 4.38
N HIS A 219 0.65 19.10 5.71
CA HIS A 219 -0.46 18.82 6.63
C HIS A 219 -1.57 19.86 6.49
N ALA A 220 -1.22 21.14 6.32
CA ALA A 220 -2.19 22.21 6.07
C ALA A 220 -2.93 22.05 4.73
N ASP A 221 -2.30 21.39 3.75
CA ASP A 221 -2.88 21.05 2.44
C ASP A 221 -3.62 19.69 2.42
N ASP A 222 -3.86 19.08 3.59
CA ASP A 222 -4.52 17.76 3.74
C ASP A 222 -3.85 16.63 2.93
N ASN A 223 -2.52 16.68 2.75
CA ASN A 223 -1.77 15.72 1.96
C ASN A 223 -0.93 14.78 2.84
N SER A 224 -1.57 13.74 3.40
CA SER A 224 -0.89 12.77 4.27
C SER A 224 0.34 12.11 3.62
N PRO A 225 0.29 11.66 2.35
CA PRO A 225 1.45 11.05 1.70
C PRO A 225 2.65 12.01 1.58
N ALA A 226 2.42 13.32 1.46
CA ALA A 226 3.50 14.30 1.45
C ALA A 226 4.09 14.53 2.85
N VAL A 227 3.23 14.55 3.89
CA VAL A 227 3.67 14.62 5.30
C VAL A 227 4.60 13.45 5.63
N GLU A 228 4.21 12.22 5.32
CA GLU A 228 5.01 11.04 5.63
C GLU A 228 6.36 11.02 4.91
N ARG A 229 6.37 11.40 3.63
CA ARG A 229 7.62 11.52 2.88
C ARG A 229 8.54 12.59 3.46
N ALA A 230 7.99 13.73 3.87
CA ALA A 230 8.77 14.78 4.51
C ALA A 230 9.33 14.31 5.86
N LEU A 231 8.51 13.67 6.71
CA LEU A 231 8.96 13.13 7.99
C LEU A 231 10.04 12.04 7.85
N ALA A 232 9.95 11.19 6.82
CA ALA A 232 11.01 10.21 6.53
C ALA A 232 12.34 10.91 6.17
N ARG A 233 12.30 12.02 5.41
CA ARG A 233 13.51 12.82 5.13
C ARG A 233 14.04 13.54 6.35
N VAL A 234 13.16 14.03 7.24
CA VAL A 234 13.55 14.57 8.55
C VAL A 234 14.29 13.51 9.36
N GLU A 235 13.74 12.31 9.48
CA GLU A 235 14.36 11.22 10.23
C GLU A 235 15.74 10.88 9.67
N ALA A 236 15.86 10.69 8.36
CA ALA A 236 17.16 10.45 7.71
C ALA A 236 18.17 11.57 7.98
N SER A 237 17.74 12.83 7.89
CA SER A 237 18.62 13.99 8.12
C SER A 237 19.03 14.12 9.59
N LEU A 238 18.16 13.77 10.53
CA LEU A 238 18.47 13.77 11.96
C LEU A 238 19.46 12.66 12.33
N ILE A 239 19.34 11.48 11.73
CA ILE A 239 20.30 10.39 11.91
C ILE A 239 21.70 10.83 11.45
N SER A 240 21.80 11.43 10.26
CA SER A 240 23.07 11.97 9.73
C SER A 240 23.61 13.19 10.48
N ALA A 241 22.80 13.82 11.32
CA ALA A 241 23.21 14.95 12.15
C ALA A 241 23.69 14.50 13.54
N GLU A 242 23.41 13.26 13.96
CA GLU A 242 23.80 12.77 15.28
C GLU A 242 25.29 12.40 15.33
N PRO A 243 26.08 13.06 16.21
CA PRO A 243 27.52 12.84 16.27
C PRO A 243 27.91 11.42 16.73
N SER A 244 27.05 10.76 17.49
CA SER A 244 27.25 9.37 17.94
C SER A 244 27.16 8.37 16.79
N VAL A 245 26.23 8.60 15.86
CA VAL A 245 26.00 7.73 14.70
C VAL A 245 27.10 7.95 13.65
N GLN A 246 27.61 9.17 13.54
CA GLN A 246 28.70 9.49 12.62
C GLN A 246 29.96 8.65 12.87
N LEU A 247 30.31 8.41 14.15
CA LEU A 247 31.45 7.55 14.52
C LEU A 247 31.28 6.10 14.05
N GLU A 248 30.05 5.56 14.11
CA GLU A 248 29.76 4.21 13.62
C GLU A 248 29.77 4.14 12.08
N ILE A 249 29.25 5.17 11.40
CA ILE A 249 29.27 5.25 9.93
C ILE A 249 30.72 5.35 9.43
N ASP A 250 31.56 6.18 10.06
CA ASP A 250 32.96 6.33 9.67
C ASP A 250 33.76 5.06 9.93
N GLU A 251 33.49 4.33 11.02
CA GLU A 251 34.09 3.02 11.26
C GLU A 251 33.67 1.97 10.21
N VAL A 252 32.39 1.94 9.81
CA VAL A 252 31.89 1.02 8.78
C VAL A 252 32.45 1.39 7.41
N ALA A 253 32.48 2.69 7.06
CA ALA A 253 33.07 3.17 5.82
C ALA A 253 34.59 2.92 5.77
N GLN A 254 35.30 3.03 6.90
CA GLN A 254 36.72 2.66 7.00
C GLN A 254 36.94 1.16 6.88
N ARG A 255 36.05 0.32 7.44
CA ARG A 255 36.10 -1.15 7.24
C ARG A 255 35.86 -1.53 5.79
N ASP A 256 34.89 -0.91 5.13
CA ASP A 256 34.58 -1.15 3.71
C ASP A 256 35.69 -0.62 2.79
N ALA A 257 36.35 0.48 3.15
CA ALA A 257 37.53 0.99 2.45
C ALA A 257 38.82 0.17 2.70
N GLN A 258 38.90 -0.56 3.82
CA GLN A 258 39.99 -1.50 4.14
C GLN A 258 39.80 -2.89 3.52
N VAL A 259 38.67 -3.17 2.86
CA VAL A 259 38.60 -4.29 1.92
C VAL A 259 39.38 -3.89 0.67
N GLU A 260 40.70 -3.81 0.83
CA GLU A 260 41.67 -3.74 -0.24
C GLU A 260 41.43 -5.00 -1.08
N GLY A 261 40.74 -4.80 -2.21
CA GLY A 261 40.55 -5.84 -3.20
C GLY A 261 41.92 -6.42 -3.50
N HIS A 262 42.16 -7.65 -3.03
CA HIS A 262 43.35 -8.40 -3.33
C HIS A 262 43.34 -8.62 -4.85
N ILE A 263 43.97 -7.72 -5.59
CA ILE A 263 44.30 -7.96 -6.99
C ILE A 263 45.37 -9.05 -6.90
N MET A 264 44.99 -10.30 -7.18
CA MET A 264 45.96 -11.36 -7.41
C MET A 264 46.84 -10.93 -8.57
N GLN A 265 48.03 -10.41 -8.27
CA GLN A 265 49.10 -10.31 -9.23
C GLN A 265 49.53 -11.73 -9.57
N PHE A 266 49.10 -12.22 -10.72
CA PHE A 266 49.70 -13.39 -11.35
C PHE A 266 51.15 -13.02 -11.71
N GLY A 267 52.07 -13.25 -10.79
CA GLY A 267 53.49 -13.28 -11.07
C GLY A 267 53.79 -14.48 -11.96
N GLU A 268 54.44 -14.20 -13.09
CA GLU A 268 55.08 -15.22 -13.92
C GLU A 268 56.07 -16.01 -13.06
N ASP A 269 55.74 -17.26 -12.72
CA ASP A 269 56.70 -18.37 -12.75
C ASP A 269 56.05 -19.73 -12.43
N LYS A 270 56.23 -20.64 -13.40
CA LYS A 270 56.17 -22.11 -13.34
C LYS A 270 54.82 -22.76 -13.00
N ILE A 271 54.16 -23.16 -14.10
CA ILE A 271 53.13 -24.19 -14.18
C ILE A 271 53.68 -25.49 -13.58
N ASP A 272 53.04 -26.01 -12.53
CA ASP A 272 53.22 -27.38 -12.06
C ASP A 272 52.19 -28.25 -12.79
N ASP A 273 52.67 -29.16 -13.64
CA ASP A 273 51.87 -30.09 -14.44
C ASP A 273 51.19 -31.11 -13.51
N LYS A 274 50.02 -30.75 -12.96
CA LYS A 274 49.00 -31.71 -12.51
C LYS A 274 47.68 -31.00 -12.16
N VAL A 275 46.91 -30.70 -13.20
CA VAL A 275 45.47 -30.46 -13.04
C VAL A 275 44.77 -31.29 -14.11
N ASP A 276 44.03 -32.31 -13.69
CA ASP A 276 43.14 -33.07 -14.57
C ASP A 276 42.02 -32.13 -15.03
N THR A 277 42.14 -31.64 -16.25
CA THR A 277 41.05 -30.96 -16.94
C THR A 277 40.14 -32.03 -17.54
N VAL A 278 38.96 -32.18 -16.94
CA VAL A 278 37.87 -32.96 -17.53
C VAL A 278 37.29 -32.16 -18.69
N ASP A 279 37.61 -32.59 -19.90
CA ASP A 279 37.00 -32.12 -21.14
C ASP A 279 35.57 -32.70 -21.24
N LEU A 280 34.58 -31.82 -21.43
CA LEU A 280 33.15 -32.16 -21.53
C LEU A 280 32.62 -31.78 -22.93
N SER A 281 33.40 -32.07 -23.96
CA SER A 281 32.92 -32.00 -25.32
C SER A 281 33.09 -33.34 -26.02
N GLU A 282 31.98 -33.78 -26.61
CA GLU A 282 31.79 -34.97 -27.46
C GLU A 282 31.38 -36.26 -26.73
N ASP A 283 30.07 -36.55 -26.79
CA ASP A 283 29.58 -37.92 -26.99
C ASP A 283 28.21 -37.83 -27.68
N GLU A 284 28.24 -37.96 -29.02
CA GLU A 284 27.10 -38.38 -29.82
C GLU A 284 26.99 -39.92 -29.76
N GLU A 285 25.80 -40.37 -29.34
CA GLU A 285 25.12 -41.63 -29.64
C GLU A 285 25.90 -42.96 -29.61
N ALA A 286 25.61 -43.78 -28.59
CA ALA A 286 25.61 -45.23 -28.75
C ALA A 286 24.50 -45.88 -27.90
N ASP A 287 23.65 -46.64 -28.60
CA ASP A 287 22.50 -47.38 -28.13
C ASP A 287 22.78 -48.26 -26.89
N VAL A 288 21.89 -48.17 -25.89
CA VAL A 288 21.76 -49.21 -24.87
C VAL A 288 20.32 -49.73 -24.90
N GLU A 289 20.20 -51.01 -25.30
CA GLU A 289 18.99 -51.82 -25.37
C GLU A 289 18.14 -51.72 -24.08
N LEU A 290 16.84 -51.46 -24.29
CA LEU A 290 15.80 -51.54 -23.28
C LEU A 290 15.62 -52.98 -22.80
N THR A 291 16.04 -53.29 -21.58
CA THR A 291 15.63 -54.52 -20.87
C THR A 291 14.23 -54.35 -20.28
N ALA A 292 13.41 -55.37 -20.45
CA ALA A 292 11.95 -55.34 -20.36
C ALA A 292 11.35 -55.27 -18.93
N GLU A 293 11.73 -54.30 -18.10
CA GLU A 293 11.12 -54.15 -16.76
C GLU A 293 10.44 -52.81 -16.44
N ASP A 294 10.47 -51.81 -17.32
CA ASP A 294 9.83 -50.49 -17.03
C ASP A 294 8.68 -50.07 -17.98
N ALA A 295 7.96 -51.05 -18.53
CA ALA A 295 6.75 -50.79 -19.32
C ALA A 295 5.46 -51.25 -18.59
N VAL A 296 4.89 -50.37 -17.75
CA VAL A 296 3.46 -50.42 -17.36
C VAL A 296 2.77 -49.11 -17.74
N ILE A 297 2.44 -48.98 -19.02
CA ILE A 297 1.09 -48.75 -19.61
C ILE A 297 0.11 -47.97 -18.69
N VAL A 298 -0.20 -46.68 -18.89
CA VAL A 298 -1.02 -46.01 -19.94
C VAL A 298 -2.48 -46.51 -20.04
N ASN A 299 -3.42 -45.54 -19.98
CA ASN A 299 -4.83 -45.58 -20.39
C ASN A 299 -5.87 -46.24 -19.45
N LEU A 300 -6.47 -45.40 -18.61
CA LEU A 300 -7.82 -45.62 -18.06
C LEU A 300 -8.84 -44.79 -18.86
N ALA A 301 -9.39 -45.38 -19.92
CA ALA A 301 -10.64 -44.91 -20.51
C ALA A 301 -11.38 -46.05 -21.23
N GLN A 302 -12.37 -46.59 -20.50
CA GLN A 302 -13.76 -46.69 -20.95
C GLN A 302 -14.29 -47.95 -21.70
N ILE A 303 -15.33 -48.52 -21.07
CA ILE A 303 -16.62 -49.04 -21.62
C ILE A 303 -16.78 -50.57 -21.70
N LYS A 304 -17.71 -51.14 -20.90
CA LYS A 304 -19.03 -51.74 -21.28
C LYS A 304 -19.64 -52.51 -20.11
N GLU A 305 -20.86 -52.19 -19.68
CA GLU A 305 -22.15 -52.70 -20.20
C GLU A 305 -22.30 -54.22 -20.05
N GLU A 306 -23.06 -54.61 -19.02
CA GLU A 306 -24.04 -55.70 -18.88
C GLU A 306 -24.86 -55.25 -17.63
N GLU A 307 -26.13 -54.88 -17.66
CA GLU A 307 -27.34 -55.46 -18.29
C GLU A 307 -28.23 -54.44 -19.03
#